data_AF-A0A7C6WU97-F1
#
_entry.id   AF-A0A7C6WU97-F1
#
_cell.length_a   1.000
_cell.length_b   1.000
_cell.length_c   1.000
_cell.angle_alpha   90.00
_cell.angle_beta   90.00
_cell.angle_gamma   90.00
#
_symmetry.space_group_name_H-M   'P 1'
#
loop_
_entity.id
_entity.type
_entity.pdbx_description
1 polymer ?
#
loop_
_entity_poly.entity_id
_entity_poly.type
_entity_poly.pdbx_seq_one_letter_code
_entity_poly.pdbx_strand_id
1 'polypeptide(L)'
;MKPKQIVISALLIALSLIIPITFGGYLKIYIPPFSATLASHVPSMISMLVGPTAAVMVGFGSSLGFLLILGPAIAARALIHVFFGLTGALLIKKGLSFQKALIFVAPIHALGEALIVLPFGFDFYTAFVVVGIGTLLHHFVDSAVSIGLVKALSAGFSLSSKKL
;
A
#
# COMPACT_ATOMS: atom_id res chain seq x y z
N MET A 1 -21.23 -0.76 0.08
CA MET A 1 -20.36 -1.02 -1.09
C MET A 1 -21.12 -1.87 -2.09
N LYS A 2 -20.83 -1.72 -3.40
CA LYS A 2 -21.40 -2.62 -4.42
C LYS A 2 -20.68 -3.98 -4.39
N PRO A 3 -21.33 -5.11 -4.76
CA PRO A 3 -20.71 -6.43 -4.77
C PRO A 3 -19.35 -6.47 -5.50
N LYS A 4 -19.26 -5.81 -6.67
CA LYS A 4 -18.01 -5.68 -7.43
C LYS A 4 -16.86 -5.08 -6.61
N GLN A 5 -17.12 -4.06 -5.78
CA GLN A 5 -16.08 -3.45 -4.96
C GLN A 5 -15.61 -4.38 -3.84
N ILE A 6 -16.51 -5.20 -3.29
CA ILE A 6 -16.17 -6.20 -2.27
C ILE A 6 -15.23 -7.24 -2.88
N VAL A 7 -15.59 -7.78 -4.05
CA VAL A 7 -14.76 -8.78 -4.76
C VAL A 7 -13.38 -8.21 -5.10
N ILE A 8 -13.31 -6.99 -5.66
CA ILE A 8 -12.03 -6.35 -5.97
C ILE A 8 -11.21 -6.14 -4.69
N SER A 9 -11.83 -5.68 -3.60
CA SER A 9 -11.13 -5.47 -2.32
C SER A 9 -10.57 -6.79 -1.77
N ALA A 10 -11.34 -7.88 -1.84
CA ALA A 10 -10.88 -9.20 -1.41
C ALA A 10 -9.67 -9.69 -2.23
N LEU A 11 -9.70 -9.49 -3.56
CA LEU A 11 -8.56 -9.81 -4.43
C LEU A 11 -7.33 -8.96 -4.10
N LEU A 12 -7.51 -7.66 -3.83
CA LEU A 12 -6.41 -6.77 -3.45
C LEU A 12 -5.83 -7.12 -2.07
N ILE A 13 -6.66 -7.54 -1.12
CA ILE A 13 -6.19 -8.09 0.17
C ILE A 13 -5.34 -9.34 -0.08
N ALA A 14 -5.84 -10.29 -0.87
CA ALA A 14 -5.10 -11.51 -1.19
C ALA A 14 -3.75 -11.19 -1.86
N LEU A 15 -3.71 -10.26 -2.81
CA LEU A 15 -2.46 -9.81 -3.44
C LEU A 15 -1.51 -9.12 -2.45
N SER A 16 -2.04 -8.34 -1.49
CA SER A 16 -1.22 -7.70 -0.45
C SER A 16 -0.47 -8.71 0.41
N LEU A 17 -0.98 -9.94 0.54
CA LEU A 17 -0.35 -11.01 1.29
C LEU A 17 0.54 -11.87 0.39
N ILE A 18 0.06 -12.25 -0.79
CA ILE A 18 0.81 -13.12 -1.71
C ILE A 18 2.12 -12.47 -2.15
N ILE A 19 2.13 -11.17 -2.44
CA ILE A 19 3.35 -10.47 -2.89
C ILE A 19 4.49 -10.63 -1.87
N PRO A 20 4.37 -10.23 -0.59
CA PRO A 20 5.43 -10.43 0.38
C PRO A 20 5.71 -11.89 0.73
N ILE A 21 4.73 -12.80 0.63
CA ILE A 21 4.98 -14.24 0.83
C ILE A 21 5.86 -14.79 -0.30
N THR A 22 5.53 -14.49 -1.55
CA THR A 22 6.20 -15.06 -2.73
C THR A 22 7.50 -14.33 -3.06
N PHE A 23 7.52 -13.00 -2.98
CA PHE A 23 8.66 -12.17 -3.34
C PHE A 23 9.58 -11.88 -2.15
N GLY A 24 9.15 -12.19 -0.93
CA GLY A 24 9.86 -11.90 0.31
C GLY A 24 11.24 -12.55 0.44
N GLY A 25 11.55 -13.56 -0.39
CA GLY A 25 12.84 -14.25 -0.43
C GLY A 25 13.91 -13.60 -1.31
N TYR A 26 13.52 -12.75 -2.28
CA TYR A 26 14.47 -12.24 -3.29
C TYR A 26 14.23 -10.79 -3.74
N LEU A 27 13.05 -10.20 -3.49
CA LEU A 27 12.78 -8.78 -3.73
C LEU A 27 12.54 -7.99 -2.44
N LYS A 28 12.98 -8.53 -1.30
CA LYS A 28 12.83 -7.92 0.01
C LYS A 28 14.12 -7.27 0.47
N ILE A 29 14.04 -5.99 0.81
CA ILE A 29 15.05 -5.29 1.60
C ILE A 29 14.62 -5.38 3.06
N TYR A 30 15.49 -5.93 3.91
CA TYR A 30 15.19 -6.14 5.33
C TYR A 30 16.32 -5.60 6.21
N ILE A 31 16.02 -4.53 6.94
CA ILE A 31 16.89 -3.88 7.91
C ILE A 31 16.00 -3.62 9.14
N PRO A 32 15.90 -4.55 10.11
CA PRO A 32 14.88 -4.50 11.15
C PRO A 32 14.80 -3.14 11.88
N PRO A 33 13.58 -2.63 12.16
CA PRO A 33 12.27 -3.20 11.86
C PRO A 33 11.76 -2.82 10.46
N PHE A 34 12.56 -2.14 9.63
CA PHE A 34 12.22 -1.84 8.25
C PHE A 34 12.24 -3.12 7.41
N SER A 35 11.19 -3.27 6.61
CA SER A 35 10.99 -4.36 5.67
C SER A 35 10.22 -3.81 4.50
N ALA A 36 10.77 -3.98 3.29
CA ALA A 36 10.17 -3.55 2.04
C ALA A 36 10.31 -4.67 1.03
N THR A 37 9.19 -5.31 0.68
CA THR A 37 9.14 -6.21 -0.48
C THR A 37 8.61 -5.41 -1.66
N LEU A 38 9.33 -5.44 -2.79
CA LEU A 38 8.91 -4.72 -4.00
C LEU A 38 7.46 -5.05 -4.36
N ALA A 39 6.68 -4.02 -4.70
CA ALA A 39 5.26 -4.07 -5.04
C ALA A 39 4.29 -4.36 -3.88
N SER A 40 4.75 -4.48 -2.62
CA SER A 40 3.87 -4.84 -1.49
C SER A 40 2.75 -3.83 -1.22
N HIS A 41 2.94 -2.54 -1.54
CA HIS A 41 1.92 -1.51 -1.37
C HIS A 41 1.04 -1.30 -2.59
N VAL A 42 1.37 -1.91 -3.74
CA VAL A 42 0.61 -1.73 -4.98
C VAL A 42 -0.87 -2.05 -4.79
N PRO A 43 -1.29 -3.15 -4.13
CA PRO A 43 -2.71 -3.40 -3.95
C PRO A 43 -3.41 -2.34 -3.08
N SER A 44 -2.77 -1.86 -2.02
CA SER A 44 -3.26 -0.75 -1.19
C SER A 44 -3.36 0.56 -1.98
N MET A 45 -2.40 0.85 -2.86
CA MET A 45 -2.44 2.03 -3.73
C MET A 45 -3.57 1.93 -4.77
N ILE A 46 -3.71 0.79 -5.44
CA ILE A 46 -4.79 0.56 -6.41
C ILE A 46 -6.18 0.63 -5.75
N SER A 47 -6.31 0.20 -4.50
CA SER A 47 -7.58 0.26 -3.76
C SER A 47 -8.15 1.68 -3.65
N MET A 48 -7.28 2.72 -3.70
CA MET A 48 -7.71 4.12 -3.69
C MET A 48 -8.59 4.47 -4.90
N LEU A 49 -8.35 3.84 -6.05
CA LEU A 49 -9.13 4.01 -7.27
C LEU A 49 -10.48 3.29 -7.21
N VAL A 50 -10.62 2.29 -6.34
CA VAL A 50 -11.88 1.55 -6.14
C VAL A 50 -12.84 2.35 -5.25
N GLY A 51 -12.29 3.09 -4.27
CA GLY A 51 -12.99 4.07 -3.46
C GLY A 51 -12.66 4.00 -1.96
N PRO A 52 -13.14 4.96 -1.15
CA PRO A 52 -12.76 5.09 0.27
C PRO A 52 -12.97 3.83 1.11
N THR A 53 -14.14 3.20 1.00
CA THR A 53 -14.44 1.99 1.78
C THR A 53 -13.59 0.80 1.34
N ALA A 54 -13.28 0.68 0.05
CA ALA A 54 -12.38 -0.37 -0.45
C ALA A 54 -10.96 -0.18 0.08
N ALA A 55 -10.46 1.06 0.09
CA ALA A 55 -9.14 1.37 0.61
C ALA A 55 -8.99 1.05 2.11
N VAL A 56 -10.02 1.36 2.90
CA VAL A 56 -10.08 0.96 4.30
C VAL A 56 -10.06 -0.57 4.44
N MET A 57 -10.90 -1.29 3.68
CA MET A 57 -10.94 -2.75 3.73
C MET A 57 -9.59 -3.38 3.36
N VAL A 58 -8.91 -2.89 2.33
CA VAL A 58 -7.61 -3.43 1.90
C VAL A 58 -6.53 -3.14 2.93
N GLY A 59 -6.46 -1.93 3.47
CA GLY A 59 -5.52 -1.58 4.53
C GLY A 59 -5.73 -2.43 5.80
N PHE A 60 -6.98 -2.61 6.21
CA PHE A 60 -7.29 -3.39 7.42
C PHE A 60 -7.04 -4.89 7.20
N GLY A 61 -7.48 -5.42 6.06
CA GLY A 61 -7.31 -6.84 5.71
C GLY A 61 -5.84 -7.23 5.55
N SER A 62 -5.02 -6.37 4.94
CA SER A 62 -3.57 -6.61 4.84
C SER A 62 -2.87 -6.57 6.20
N SER A 63 -3.22 -5.61 7.06
CA SER A 63 -2.70 -5.55 8.45
C SER A 63 -3.05 -6.80 9.26
N LEU A 64 -4.29 -7.27 9.19
CA LEU A 64 -4.71 -8.52 9.84
C LEU A 64 -3.97 -9.74 9.29
N GLY A 65 -3.80 -9.83 7.96
CA GLY A 65 -3.02 -10.92 7.37
C GLY A 65 -1.56 -10.89 7.83
N PHE A 66 -0.92 -9.71 7.86
CA PHE A 66 0.45 -9.58 8.36
C PHE A 66 0.60 -9.89 9.84
N LEU A 67 -0.43 -9.68 10.65
CA LEU A 67 -0.41 -10.14 12.05
C LEU A 67 -0.22 -11.65 12.13
N LEU A 68 -0.87 -12.40 11.23
CA LEU A 68 -0.80 -13.86 11.21
C LEU A 68 0.52 -14.41 10.66
N ILE A 69 1.16 -13.71 9.71
CA ILE A 69 2.33 -14.24 8.99
C ILE A 69 3.67 -13.56 9.30
N LEU A 70 3.66 -12.31 9.79
CA LEU A 70 4.87 -11.48 9.97
C LEU A 70 5.02 -10.90 11.39
N GLY A 71 3.98 -11.00 12.22
CA GLY A 71 4.01 -10.59 13.63
C GLY A 71 3.54 -9.16 13.89
N PRO A 72 3.43 -8.78 15.18
CA PRO A 72 2.69 -7.61 15.61
C PRO A 72 3.31 -6.27 15.19
N ALA A 73 4.64 -6.15 15.18
CA ALA A 73 5.31 -4.90 14.79
C ALA A 73 5.07 -4.53 13.32
N ILE A 74 5.14 -5.53 12.43
CA ILE A 74 4.87 -5.34 11.00
C ILE A 74 3.38 -5.11 10.76
N ALA A 75 2.51 -5.84 11.46
CA ALA A 75 1.06 -5.66 11.37
C ALA A 75 0.61 -4.26 11.80
N ALA A 76 1.17 -3.75 12.90
CA ALA A 76 0.90 -2.40 13.39
C ALA A 76 1.34 -1.34 12.38
N ARG A 77 2.51 -1.51 11.74
CA ARG A 77 2.95 -0.61 10.66
C ARG A 77 2.00 -0.65 9.48
N ALA A 78 1.59 -1.86 9.05
CA ALA A 78 0.64 -2.01 7.97
C ALA A 78 -0.75 -1.45 8.26
N LEU A 79 -1.12 -1.19 9.52
CA LEU A 79 -2.36 -0.48 9.84
C LEU A 79 -2.35 0.95 9.28
N ILE A 80 -1.17 1.54 9.07
CA ILE A 80 -1.01 2.84 8.39
C ILE A 80 -1.55 2.81 6.96
N HIS A 81 -1.64 1.64 6.34
CA HIS A 81 -2.25 1.47 5.02
C HIS A 81 -3.71 1.90 4.98
N VAL A 82 -4.44 1.77 6.10
CA VAL A 82 -5.82 2.27 6.22
C VAL A 82 -5.85 3.79 6.05
N PHE A 83 -4.96 4.50 6.74
CA PHE A 83 -4.97 5.95 6.79
C PHE A 83 -4.47 6.57 5.48
N PHE A 84 -3.36 6.07 4.93
CA PHE A 84 -2.85 6.59 3.65
C PHE A 84 -3.79 6.18 2.50
N GLY A 85 -4.33 4.96 2.52
CA GLY A 85 -5.31 4.47 1.55
C GLY A 85 -6.60 5.28 1.55
N LEU A 86 -7.20 5.49 2.72
CA LEU A 86 -8.42 6.31 2.87
C LEU A 86 -8.17 7.74 2.40
N THR A 87 -7.08 8.36 2.84
CA THR A 87 -6.74 9.74 2.46
C THR A 87 -6.56 9.85 0.95
N GLY A 88 -5.81 8.92 0.34
CA GLY A 88 -5.61 8.90 -1.12
C GLY A 88 -6.92 8.74 -1.87
N ALA A 89 -7.80 7.83 -1.43
CA ALA A 89 -9.12 7.64 -2.03
C ALA A 89 -10.00 8.90 -1.93
N LEU A 90 -9.96 9.60 -0.80
CA LEU A 90 -10.71 10.85 -0.60
C LEU A 90 -10.15 12.00 -1.45
N LEU A 91 -8.83 12.09 -1.61
CA LEU A 91 -8.19 13.06 -2.50
C LEU A 91 -8.60 12.82 -3.97
N ILE A 92 -8.58 11.56 -4.41
CA ILE A 92 -9.01 11.18 -5.77
C ILE A 92 -10.50 11.48 -5.97
N LYS A 93 -11.35 11.18 -4.97
CA LYS A 93 -12.77 11.53 -4.99
C LYS A 93 -13.01 13.04 -5.11
N LYS A 94 -12.10 13.87 -4.59
CA LYS A 94 -12.10 15.34 -4.72
C LYS A 94 -11.52 15.84 -6.06
N GLY A 95 -11.15 14.95 -6.98
CA GLY A 95 -10.68 15.28 -8.32
C GLY A 95 -9.15 15.31 -8.49
N LEU A 96 -8.37 14.93 -7.48
CA LEU A 96 -6.93 14.77 -7.69
C LEU A 96 -6.64 13.54 -8.56
N SER A 97 -5.69 13.68 -9.47
CA SER A 97 -5.13 12.54 -10.21
C SER A 97 -4.49 11.52 -9.26
N PHE A 98 -4.48 10.24 -9.65
CA PHE A 98 -3.84 9.17 -8.89
C PHE A 98 -2.39 9.47 -8.48
N GLN A 99 -1.60 10.00 -9.42
CA GLN A 99 -0.20 10.37 -9.20
C GLN A 99 -0.04 11.42 -8.10
N LYS A 100 -0.84 12.50 -8.16
CA LYS A 100 -0.85 13.53 -7.12
C LYS A 100 -1.27 12.95 -5.77
N ALA A 101 -2.31 12.10 -5.76
CA ALA A 101 -2.75 11.47 -4.53
C ALA A 101 -1.63 10.63 -3.87
N LEU A 102 -0.88 9.84 -4.65
CA LEU A 102 0.28 9.08 -4.17
C LEU A 102 1.35 9.99 -3.55
N ILE A 103 1.68 11.11 -4.19
CA ILE A 103 2.64 12.09 -3.64
C ILE A 103 2.13 12.66 -2.30
N PHE A 104 0.85 13.02 -2.20
CA PHE A 104 0.29 13.61 -0.98
C PHE A 104 0.19 12.63 0.19
N VAL A 105 0.04 11.33 -0.07
CA VAL A 105 -0.07 10.32 1.00
C VAL A 105 1.27 9.73 1.41
N ALA A 106 2.35 9.95 0.64
CA ALA A 106 3.68 9.46 0.97
C ALA A 106 4.17 9.92 2.36
N PRO A 107 3.99 11.19 2.79
CA PRO A 107 4.33 11.61 4.15
C PRO A 107 3.49 10.91 5.23
N ILE A 108 2.20 10.66 4.96
CA ILE A 108 1.32 9.95 5.90
C ILE A 108 1.81 8.51 6.09
N HIS A 109 2.22 7.87 5.01
CA HIS A 109 2.76 6.52 5.05
C HIS A 109 4.07 6.46 5.84
N ALA A 110 5.07 7.26 5.45
CA ALA A 110 6.39 7.26 6.06
C ALA A 110 6.36 7.66 7.54
N LEU A 111 5.68 8.76 7.87
CA LEU A 111 5.59 9.23 9.26
C LEU A 111 4.74 8.29 10.10
N GLY A 112 3.64 7.76 9.55
CA GLY A 112 2.80 6.81 10.27
C GLY A 112 3.59 5.56 10.69
N GLU A 113 4.35 4.97 9.77
CA GLU A 113 5.13 3.78 10.10
C GLU A 113 6.30 4.09 11.05
N ALA A 114 6.97 5.23 10.89
CA ALA A 114 8.01 5.69 11.80
C ALA A 114 7.48 5.86 13.24
N LEU A 115 6.30 6.46 13.41
CA LEU A 115 5.70 6.65 14.73
C LEU A 115 5.25 5.32 15.36
N ILE A 116 4.76 4.38 14.55
CA ILE A 116 4.30 3.08 15.05
C ILE A 116 5.42 2.26 15.67
N VAL A 117 6.67 2.38 15.22
CA VAL A 117 7.75 1.57 15.77
C VAL A 117 8.25 2.07 17.13
N LEU A 118 8.01 3.32 17.51
CA LEU A 118 8.47 3.86 18.80
C LEU A 118 7.87 3.09 20.01
N PRO A 119 6.56 2.80 20.09
CA PRO A 119 5.98 1.96 21.14
C PRO A 119 6.56 0.54 21.23
N PHE A 120 7.21 0.03 20.18
CA PHE A 120 7.89 -1.28 20.19
C PHE A 120 9.33 -1.21 20.74
N GLY A 121 9.78 -0.04 21.21
CA GLY A 121 11.08 0.15 21.84
C GLY A 121 12.23 0.53 20.90
N PHE A 122 11.93 0.86 19.63
CA PHE A 122 12.94 1.34 18.69
C PHE A 122 13.29 2.81 18.95
N ASP A 123 14.56 3.17 18.77
CA ASP A 123 15.04 4.54 18.95
C ASP A 123 14.62 5.50 17.82
N PHE A 124 14.84 6.80 18.03
CA PHE A 124 14.49 7.85 17.06
C PHE A 124 15.22 7.69 15.72
N TYR A 125 16.48 7.24 15.73
CA TYR A 125 17.23 7.04 14.49
C TYR A 125 16.60 5.91 13.67
N THR A 126 16.29 4.80 14.30
CA THR A 126 15.63 3.65 13.69
C THR A 126 14.23 4.02 13.19
N ALA A 127 13.45 4.75 13.98
CA ALA A 127 12.11 5.17 13.61
C ALA A 127 12.11 6.11 12.40
N PHE A 128 12.85 7.21 12.45
CA PHE A 128 12.73 8.27 11.44
C PHE A 128 13.67 8.08 10.25
N VAL A 129 14.86 7.52 10.45
CA VAL A 129 15.84 7.28 9.38
C VAL A 129 15.59 5.91 8.75
N VAL A 130 15.70 4.83 9.52
CA VAL A 130 15.64 3.47 8.96
C VAL A 130 14.23 3.16 8.43
N VAL A 131 13.20 3.37 9.25
CA VAL A 131 11.81 3.12 8.85
C VAL A 131 11.26 4.29 8.04
N GLY A 132 11.30 5.52 8.56
CA GLY A 132 10.69 6.67 7.89
C GLY A 132 11.22 6.91 6.46
N ILE A 133 12.54 7.06 6.28
CA ILE A 133 13.13 7.27 4.95
C ILE A 133 12.99 5.99 4.10
N GLY A 134 13.21 4.81 4.69
CA GLY A 134 13.04 3.54 3.98
C GLY A 134 11.63 3.38 3.39
N THR A 135 10.60 3.65 4.18
CA THR A 135 9.19 3.60 3.78
C THR A 135 8.87 4.65 2.73
N LEU A 136 9.45 5.86 2.84
CA LEU A 136 9.27 6.91 1.82
C LEU A 136 9.82 6.48 0.46
N LEU A 137 11.05 5.96 0.42
CA LEU A 137 11.68 5.47 -0.82
C LEU A 137 10.87 4.30 -1.41
N HIS A 138 10.51 3.32 -0.58
CA HIS A 138 9.72 2.18 -0.99
C HIS A 138 8.33 2.58 -1.51
N HIS A 139 7.67 3.54 -0.87
CA HIS A 139 6.40 4.10 -1.33
C HIS A 139 6.51 4.68 -2.75
N PHE A 140 7.59 5.38 -3.09
CA PHE A 140 7.76 5.94 -4.43
C PHE A 140 8.03 4.86 -5.48
N VAL A 141 8.79 3.82 -5.14
CA VAL A 141 9.00 2.67 -6.02
C VAL A 141 7.65 1.98 -6.30
N ASP A 142 6.88 1.65 -5.27
CA ASP A 142 5.57 1.02 -5.42
C ASP A 142 4.55 1.95 -6.11
N SER A 143 4.69 3.26 -5.94
CA SER A 143 3.89 4.26 -6.67
C SER A 143 4.17 4.20 -8.17
N ALA A 144 5.43 4.14 -8.58
CA ALA A 144 5.81 4.02 -9.98
C ALA A 144 5.25 2.73 -10.60
N VAL A 145 5.34 1.60 -9.88
CA VAL A 145 4.74 0.32 -10.29
C VAL A 145 3.23 0.44 -10.42
N SER A 146 2.56 1.04 -9.43
CA SER A 146 1.10 1.22 -9.44
C SER A 146 0.64 2.07 -10.63
N ILE A 147 1.34 3.18 -10.91
CA ILE A 147 1.03 4.05 -12.04
C ILE A 147 1.21 3.29 -13.36
N GLY A 148 2.31 2.55 -13.51
CA GLY A 148 2.59 1.73 -14.69
C GLY A 148 1.48 0.69 -14.92
N LEU A 149 1.09 -0.01 -13.87
CA LEU A 149 0.02 -1.02 -13.91
C LEU A 149 -1.33 -0.41 -14.32
N VAL A 150 -1.73 0.71 -13.73
CA VAL A 150 -3.00 1.39 -14.07
C VAL A 150 -3.01 1.84 -15.52
N LYS A 151 -1.89 2.38 -16.02
CA LYS A 151 -1.77 2.79 -17.43
C LYS A 151 -1.87 1.59 -18.37
N ALA A 152 -1.16 0.50 -18.08
CA ALA A 152 -1.17 -0.72 -18.90
C ALA A 152 -2.58 -1.33 -18.97
N LEU A 153 -3.27 -1.43 -17.84
CA LEU A 153 -4.64 -1.93 -17.78
C LEU A 153 -5.61 -1.03 -18.57
N SER A 154 -5.51 0.29 -18.39
CA SER A 154 -6.38 1.24 -19.08
C SER A 154 -6.19 1.20 -20.60
N ALA A 155 -4.94 1.07 -21.07
CA ALA A 155 -4.64 0.93 -22.48
C ALA A 155 -5.16 -0.41 -23.04
N GLY A 156 -4.96 -1.52 -22.33
CA GLY A 156 -5.45 -2.84 -22.73
C GLY A 156 -6.98 -2.90 -22.86
N PHE A 157 -7.71 -2.35 -21.87
CA PHE A 157 -9.17 -2.27 -21.95
C PHE A 157 -9.65 -1.33 -23.07
N SER A 158 -8.97 -0.20 -23.30
CA SER A 158 -9.30 0.70 -24.41
C SER A 158 -9.12 0.02 -25.78
N LEU A 159 -8.03 -0.73 -25.97
CA LEU A 159 -7.79 -1.51 -27.18
C LEU A 159 -8.85 -2.61 -27.37
N SER A 160 -9.22 -3.32 -26.30
CA SER A 160 -10.30 -4.33 -26.33
C SER A 160 -11.66 -3.74 -26.64
N SER A 161 -11.95 -2.50 -26.23
CA SER A 161 -13.22 -1.83 -26.50
C SER A 161 -13.33 -1.25 -27.92
N LYS A 162 -12.21 -1.10 -28.64
CA LYS A 162 -12.17 -0.49 -29.97
C LYS A 162 -12.41 -1.45 -31.13
N LYS A 163 -12.51 -2.77 -30.89
CA LYS A 163 -12.89 -3.77 -31.91
C LYS A 163 -13.49 -5.04 -31.27
N LEU A 164 -14.81 -5.18 -31.39
CA LEU A 164 -15.53 -6.39 -31.80
C LEU A 164 -16.73 -5.92 -32.64
#